data_AF-A0A2G9LJ22-F1
#
_entry.id   AF-A0A2G9LJ22-F1
#
_cell.length_a   1.000
_cell.length_b   1.000
_cell.length_c   1.000
_cell.angle_alpha   90.00
_cell.angle_beta   90.00
_cell.angle_gamma   90.00
#
_symmetry.space_group_name_H-M   'P 1'
#
loop_
_entity.id
_entity.type
_entity.pdbx_description
1 polymer ?
#
loop_
_entity_poly.entity_id
_entity_poly.type
_entity_poly.pdbx_seq_one_letter_code
_entity_poly.pdbx_strand_id
1 'polypeptide(L)'
;HSPKNTLTDNTANSNSDNGIYLLYSSNNNTLTNNTANSNSWGGISLSSSSYNTLTKNTANSNSDNGIYLSSSSYNTLTDNTANSNSDNGIYLNSSSKNTLTNNTANLNDRDGIKIWLSSNNFLTNNTANSNKKYGIYLFYSSNNILINNISCFNEK
;
A
#
# COMPACT_ATOMS: atom_id res chain seq x y z
N HIS A 1 9.29 9.63 14.90
CA HIS A 1 8.13 10.47 15.24
C HIS A 1 8.26 11.78 14.49
N SER A 2 7.68 11.84 13.30
CA SER A 2 7.70 13.03 12.43
C SER A 2 6.29 13.24 11.90
N PRO A 3 5.40 13.89 12.66
CA PRO A 3 4.04 14.17 12.19
C PRO A 3 4.01 15.41 11.27
N LYS A 4 2.97 15.53 10.45
CA LYS A 4 2.65 16.75 9.66
C LYS A 4 3.71 17.18 8.63
N ASN A 5 4.42 16.24 8.03
CA ASN A 5 5.33 16.52 6.91
C ASN A 5 4.60 16.41 5.57
N THR A 6 5.12 17.14 4.59
CA THR A 6 4.68 17.06 3.19
C THR A 6 5.87 16.61 2.35
N LEU A 7 5.72 15.47 1.67
CA LEU A 7 6.68 14.95 0.70
C LEU A 7 6.01 15.01 -0.66
N THR A 8 6.49 15.88 -1.54
CA THR A 8 5.96 16.06 -2.88
C THR A 8 7.06 15.89 -3.92
N ASP A 9 6.79 15.10 -4.96
CA ASP A 9 7.69 14.88 -6.10
C ASP A 9 9.10 14.36 -5.75
N ASN A 10 9.24 13.57 -4.67
CA ASN A 10 10.54 12.99 -4.29
C ASN A 10 10.81 11.66 -5.02
N THR A 11 12.09 11.36 -5.22
CA THR A 11 12.55 10.06 -5.74
C THR A 11 13.41 9.35 -4.70
N ALA A 12 12.99 8.17 -4.27
CA ALA A 12 13.65 7.31 -3.29
C ALA A 12 13.78 5.88 -3.86
N ASN A 13 14.53 5.76 -4.95
CA ASN A 13 14.72 4.50 -5.66
C ASN A 13 16.01 3.80 -5.26
N SER A 14 16.07 2.48 -5.46
CA SER A 14 17.31 1.69 -5.37
C SER A 14 18.05 1.80 -4.04
N ASN A 15 17.30 1.98 -2.95
CA ASN A 15 17.84 1.96 -1.60
C ASN A 15 18.03 0.52 -1.12
N SER A 16 18.99 0.33 -0.22
CA SER A 16 19.25 -0.97 0.43
C SER A 16 18.19 -1.39 1.44
N ASP A 17 17.22 -0.51 1.73
CA ASP A 17 16.10 -0.72 2.65
C ASP A 17 14.85 -0.10 2.00
N ASN A 18 13.86 0.36 2.77
CA ASN A 18 12.66 1.01 2.28
C ASN A 18 12.96 2.32 1.53
N GLY A 19 12.18 2.64 0.49
CA GLY A 19 12.30 3.92 -0.21
C GLY A 19 11.83 5.10 0.66
N ILE A 20 10.56 5.07 1.08
CA ILE A 20 10.00 6.06 2.01
C ILE A 20 9.46 5.34 3.23
N TYR A 21 9.89 5.74 4.42
CA TYR A 21 9.49 5.07 5.67
C TYR A 21 8.95 6.06 6.71
N LEU A 22 7.66 5.95 7.03
CA LEU A 22 7.00 6.63 8.15
C LEU A 22 6.95 5.72 9.37
N LEU A 23 7.73 6.06 10.40
CA LEU A 23 7.94 5.21 11.59
C LEU A 23 7.64 5.96 12.89
N TYR A 24 7.22 5.22 13.92
CA TYR A 24 7.02 5.71 15.29
C TYR A 24 6.00 6.86 15.40
N SER A 25 4.72 6.56 15.12
CA SER A 25 3.63 7.54 15.23
C SER A 25 3.85 8.78 14.37
N SER A 26 4.39 8.59 13.16
CA SER A 26 4.53 9.65 12.17
C SER A 26 3.18 9.85 11.50
N ASN A 27 2.29 10.58 12.20
CA ASN A 27 0.90 10.75 11.83
C ASN A 27 0.68 12.03 11.03
N ASN A 28 -0.41 12.10 10.25
CA ASN A 28 -0.82 13.32 9.52
C ASN A 28 0.20 13.81 8.48
N ASN A 29 0.98 12.91 7.88
CA ASN A 29 1.86 13.24 6.77
C ASN A 29 1.11 13.16 5.44
N THR A 30 1.55 13.96 4.47
CA THR A 30 1.06 13.97 3.09
C THR A 30 2.18 13.58 2.14
N LEU A 31 2.01 12.48 1.42
CA LEU A 31 2.93 11.99 0.40
C LEU A 31 2.21 12.08 -0.95
N THR A 32 2.69 12.95 -1.83
CA THR A 32 2.10 13.18 -3.15
C THR A 32 3.12 13.02 -4.26
N ASN A 33 2.79 12.25 -5.30
CA ASN A 33 3.63 12.08 -6.50
C ASN A 33 5.07 11.60 -6.22
N ASN A 34 5.33 10.89 -5.12
CA ASN A 34 6.66 10.36 -4.86
C ASN A 34 6.89 9.04 -5.62
N THR A 35 8.14 8.77 -5.97
CA THR A 35 8.57 7.53 -6.62
C THR A 35 9.52 6.78 -5.68
N ALA A 36 9.18 5.54 -5.34
CA ALA A 36 9.95 4.68 -4.45
C ALA A 36 10.06 3.26 -5.04
N ASN A 37 10.83 3.15 -6.12
CA ASN A 37 10.96 1.93 -6.93
C ASN A 37 12.26 1.18 -6.66
N SER A 38 12.25 -0.13 -6.93
CA SER A 38 13.46 -0.96 -6.98
C SER A 38 14.28 -0.94 -5.69
N ASN A 39 13.61 -0.79 -4.55
CA ASN A 39 14.24 -0.84 -3.24
C ASN A 39 14.37 -2.29 -2.75
N SER A 40 15.41 -2.58 -1.97
CA SER A 40 15.70 -3.92 -1.46
C SER A 40 14.72 -4.41 -0.39
N TRP A 41 13.83 -3.54 0.10
CA TRP A 41 12.69 -3.90 0.95
C TRP A 41 11.38 -3.34 0.37
N GLY A 42 10.70 -2.44 1.08
CA GLY A 42 9.41 -1.90 0.68
C GLY A 42 9.55 -0.59 -0.08
N GLY A 43 8.60 -0.27 -0.95
CA GLY A 43 8.59 1.04 -1.60
C GLY A 43 8.24 2.14 -0.60
N ILE A 44 7.00 2.10 -0.09
CA ILE A 44 6.48 3.05 0.90
C ILE A 44 5.93 2.27 2.10
N SER A 45 6.56 2.43 3.26
CA SER A 45 6.18 1.73 4.49
C SER A 45 5.69 2.69 5.56
N LEU A 46 4.57 2.34 6.20
CA LEU A 46 3.99 3.01 7.36
C LEU A 46 3.96 2.01 8.51
N SER A 47 4.69 2.29 9.58
CA SER A 47 4.70 1.46 10.79
C SER A 47 4.25 2.28 11.98
N SER A 48 3.18 1.81 12.63
CA SER A 48 2.51 2.49 13.75
C SER A 48 2.24 3.98 13.45
N SER A 49 1.77 4.28 12.23
CA SER A 49 1.66 5.64 11.69
C SER A 49 0.29 5.82 11.02
N SER A 50 -0.58 6.60 11.63
CA SER A 50 -2.00 6.74 11.28
C SER A 50 -2.32 8.12 10.70
N TYR A 51 -3.47 8.26 10.06
CA TYR A 51 -3.96 9.54 9.52
C TYR A 51 -3.07 10.16 8.42
N ASN A 52 -2.30 9.36 7.69
CA ASN A 52 -1.50 9.83 6.57
C ASN A 52 -2.28 9.77 5.26
N THR A 53 -1.92 10.66 4.32
CA THR A 53 -2.50 10.71 2.98
C THR A 53 -1.43 10.42 1.95
N LEU A 54 -1.62 9.37 1.16
CA LEU A 54 -0.76 8.96 0.06
C LEU A 54 -1.55 9.12 -1.25
N THR A 55 -1.13 10.05 -2.09
CA THR A 55 -1.81 10.34 -3.37
C THR A 55 -0.84 10.23 -4.54
N LYS A 56 -1.18 9.45 -5.56
CA LYS A 56 -0.42 9.35 -6.83
C LYS A 56 1.05 8.95 -6.65
N ASN A 57 1.39 8.20 -5.60
CA ASN A 57 2.75 7.68 -5.43
C ASN A 57 2.96 6.41 -6.25
N THR A 58 4.19 6.17 -6.67
CA THR A 58 4.61 4.97 -7.40
C THR A 58 5.60 4.17 -6.56
N ALA A 59 5.31 2.90 -6.31
CA ALA A 59 6.10 1.99 -5.50
C ALA A 59 6.22 0.62 -6.19
N ASN A 60 6.95 0.58 -7.29
CA ASN A 60 7.06 -0.57 -8.17
C ASN A 60 8.37 -1.34 -8.00
N SER A 61 8.34 -2.63 -8.32
CA SER A 61 9.53 -3.46 -8.46
C SER A 61 10.42 -3.51 -7.21
N ASN A 62 9.82 -3.37 -6.03
CA ASN A 62 10.53 -3.53 -4.77
C ASN A 62 10.62 -5.02 -4.38
N SER A 63 11.67 -5.39 -3.65
CA SER A 63 11.95 -6.78 -3.27
C SER A 63 11.03 -7.35 -2.17
N ASP A 64 10.15 -6.52 -1.61
CA ASP A 64 9.08 -6.93 -0.69
C ASP A 64 7.74 -6.32 -1.14
N ASN A 65 7.05 -5.57 -0.28
CA ASN A 65 5.75 -4.97 -0.58
C ASN A 65 5.91 -3.60 -1.25
N GLY A 66 5.03 -3.25 -2.20
CA GLY A 66 5.03 -1.91 -2.79
C GLY A 66 4.67 -0.84 -1.76
N ILE A 67 3.45 -0.92 -1.22
CA ILE A 67 2.98 -0.05 -0.14
C ILE A 67 2.56 -0.91 1.05
N TYR A 68 3.18 -0.71 2.21
CA TYR A 68 2.94 -1.50 3.41
C TYR A 68 2.48 -0.66 4.60
N LEU A 69 1.33 -1.02 5.17
CA LEU A 69 0.78 -0.44 6.40
C LEU A 69 0.78 -1.49 7.50
N SER A 70 1.60 -1.27 8.54
CA SER A 70 1.66 -2.10 9.74
C SER A 70 1.15 -1.30 10.94
N SER A 71 0.14 -1.81 11.63
CA SER A 71 -0.46 -1.14 12.81
C SER A 71 -0.82 0.33 12.54
N SER A 72 -1.29 0.62 11.33
CA SER A 72 -1.41 1.98 10.77
C SER A 72 -2.84 2.20 10.27
N SER A 73 -3.65 2.85 11.10
CA SER A 73 -5.09 3.00 10.85
C SER A 73 -5.44 4.39 10.31
N TYR A 74 -6.64 4.55 9.77
CA TYR A 74 -7.16 5.86 9.32
C TYR A 74 -6.33 6.56 8.23
N ASN A 75 -5.57 5.83 7.43
CA ASN A 75 -4.83 6.37 6.29
C ASN A 75 -5.70 6.39 5.02
N THR A 76 -5.37 7.31 4.11
CA THR A 76 -6.01 7.42 2.79
C THR A 76 -4.98 7.19 1.71
N LEU A 77 -5.24 6.21 0.83
CA LEU A 77 -4.42 5.88 -0.32
C LEU A 77 -5.27 6.10 -1.58
N THR A 78 -4.91 7.08 -2.40
CA THR A 78 -5.64 7.45 -3.62
C THR A 78 -4.73 7.46 -4.84
N ASP A 79 -5.15 6.81 -5.93
CA ASP A 79 -4.45 6.79 -7.22
C ASP A 79 -2.98 6.31 -7.14
N ASN A 80 -2.60 5.49 -6.14
CA ASN A 80 -1.23 4.99 -6.05
C ASN A 80 -1.02 3.76 -6.94
N THR A 81 0.21 3.57 -7.40
CA THR A 81 0.63 2.43 -8.22
C THR A 81 1.67 1.60 -7.46
N ALA A 82 1.41 0.31 -7.27
CA ALA A 82 2.27 -0.63 -6.56
C ALA A 82 2.35 -1.96 -7.32
N ASN A 83 3.05 -1.95 -8.44
CA ASN A 83 3.13 -3.05 -9.39
C ASN A 83 4.45 -3.81 -9.32
N SER A 84 4.40 -5.09 -9.71
CA SER A 84 5.60 -5.90 -9.95
C SER A 84 6.53 -6.03 -8.74
N ASN A 85 5.98 -5.97 -7.52
CA ASN A 85 6.75 -6.17 -6.30
C ASN A 85 6.86 -7.68 -5.97
N SER A 86 7.94 -8.07 -5.30
CA SER A 86 8.25 -9.48 -5.02
C SER A 86 7.42 -10.11 -3.90
N ASP A 87 6.65 -9.33 -3.15
CA ASP A 87 5.55 -9.82 -2.30
C ASP A 87 4.20 -9.24 -2.75
N ASN A 88 3.56 -8.39 -1.93
CA ASN A 88 2.25 -7.83 -2.25
C ASN A 88 2.36 -6.43 -2.85
N GLY A 89 1.38 -6.02 -3.65
CA GLY A 89 1.32 -4.63 -4.13
C GLY A 89 1.02 -3.67 -2.97
N ILE A 90 -0.15 -3.81 -2.36
CA ILE A 90 -0.57 -3.02 -1.19
C ILE A 90 -0.93 -3.97 -0.04
N TYR A 91 -0.29 -3.84 1.10
CA TYR A 91 -0.52 -4.71 2.25
C TYR A 91 -0.91 -3.93 3.52
N LEU A 92 -2.09 -4.23 4.06
CA LEU A 92 -2.60 -3.74 5.34
C LEU A 92 -2.51 -4.87 6.37
N ASN A 93 -1.63 -4.72 7.35
CA ASN A 93 -1.46 -5.65 8.48
C ASN A 93 -1.84 -4.95 9.79
N SER A 94 -2.81 -5.49 10.52
CA SER A 94 -3.30 -4.88 11.77
C SER A 94 -3.68 -3.40 11.62
N SER A 95 -4.18 -3.03 10.45
CA SER A 95 -4.36 -1.66 9.96
C SER A 95 -5.80 -1.44 9.55
N SER A 96 -6.61 -0.92 10.47
CA SER A 96 -8.06 -0.80 10.32
C SER A 96 -8.48 0.60 9.85
N LYS A 97 -9.70 0.72 9.32
CA LYS A 97 -10.31 2.03 8.98
C LYS A 97 -9.52 2.85 7.95
N ASN A 98 -8.81 2.19 7.04
CA ASN A 98 -8.14 2.84 5.92
C ASN A 98 -9.06 2.94 4.70
N THR A 99 -8.83 3.94 3.86
CA THR A 99 -9.52 4.13 2.58
C THR A 99 -8.55 3.97 1.42
N LEU A 100 -8.84 3.04 0.51
CA LEU A 100 -8.07 2.78 -0.70
C LEU A 100 -8.98 3.07 -1.91
N THR A 101 -8.66 4.09 -2.70
CA THR A 101 -9.45 4.48 -3.88
C THR A 101 -8.58 4.54 -5.13
N ASN A 102 -9.03 3.91 -6.22
CA ASN A 102 -8.37 3.95 -7.53
C ASN A 102 -6.89 3.50 -7.52
N ASN A 103 -6.46 2.67 -6.57
CA ASN A 103 -5.08 2.19 -6.56
C ASN A 103 -4.91 1.03 -7.54
N THR A 104 -3.71 0.92 -8.09
CA THR A 104 -3.32 -0.16 -9.02
C THR A 104 -2.24 -1.01 -8.38
N ALA A 105 -2.49 -2.32 -8.26
CA ALA A 105 -1.60 -3.29 -7.64
C ALA A 105 -1.53 -4.58 -8.46
N ASN A 106 -0.87 -4.49 -9.63
CA ASN A 106 -0.82 -5.54 -10.64
C ASN A 106 0.53 -6.26 -10.65
N LEU A 107 0.55 -7.46 -11.21
CA LEU A 107 1.78 -8.20 -11.53
C LEU A 107 2.69 -8.46 -10.32
N ASN A 108 2.16 -8.45 -9.09
CA ASN A 108 2.94 -8.74 -7.90
C ASN A 108 3.10 -10.26 -7.72
N ASP A 109 4.21 -10.66 -7.11
CA ASP A 109 4.59 -12.07 -6.96
C ASP A 109 3.76 -12.80 -5.89
N ARG A 110 2.94 -12.08 -5.13
CA ARG A 110 1.91 -12.62 -4.24
C ARG A 110 0.56 -11.97 -4.48
N ASP A 111 0.02 -11.25 -3.50
CA ASP A 111 -1.33 -10.70 -3.58
C ASP A 111 -1.28 -9.26 -4.13
N GLY A 112 -2.28 -8.83 -4.90
CA GLY A 112 -2.33 -7.43 -5.34
C GLY A 112 -2.60 -6.50 -4.17
N ILE A 113 -3.77 -6.63 -3.54
CA ILE A 113 -4.15 -5.91 -2.33
C ILE A 113 -4.49 -6.90 -1.22
N LYS A 114 -3.75 -6.84 -0.12
CA LYS A 114 -3.90 -7.75 1.01
C LYS A 114 -4.35 -7.02 2.27
N ILE A 115 -5.34 -7.57 2.94
CA ILE A 115 -5.91 -7.07 4.20
C ILE A 115 -5.85 -8.21 5.22
N TRP A 116 -4.92 -8.11 6.16
CA TRP A 116 -4.67 -9.11 7.21
C TRP A 116 -4.94 -8.50 8.59
N LEU A 117 -5.74 -9.18 9.43
CA LEU A 117 -6.08 -8.73 10.79
C LEU A 117 -6.58 -7.28 10.83
N SER A 118 -7.31 -6.86 9.79
CA SER A 118 -7.61 -5.46 9.51
C SER A 118 -9.08 -5.30 9.19
N SER A 119 -9.78 -4.48 9.96
CA SER A 119 -11.24 -4.36 9.87
C SER A 119 -11.68 -2.96 9.47
N ASN A 120 -12.91 -2.85 8.97
CA ASN A 120 -13.54 -1.56 8.64
C ASN A 120 -12.80 -0.74 7.57
N ASN A 121 -12.07 -1.38 6.64
CA ASN A 121 -11.44 -0.70 5.52
C ASN A 121 -12.41 -0.54 4.34
N PHE A 122 -12.22 0.52 3.57
CA PHE A 122 -13.02 0.84 2.40
C PHE A 122 -12.16 0.81 1.13
N LEU A 123 -12.46 -0.10 0.22
CA LEU A 123 -11.75 -0.28 -1.04
C LEU A 123 -12.70 0.05 -2.19
N THR A 124 -12.43 1.11 -2.95
CA THR A 124 -13.24 1.50 -4.10
C THR A 124 -12.42 1.65 -5.37
N ASN A 125 -12.91 1.09 -6.49
CA ASN A 125 -12.31 1.23 -7.81
C ASN A 125 -10.83 0.81 -7.90
N ASN A 126 -10.34 -0.06 -7.01
CA ASN A 126 -8.95 -0.52 -7.08
C ASN A 126 -8.83 -1.63 -8.13
N THR A 127 -7.67 -1.69 -8.79
CA THR A 127 -7.34 -2.71 -9.78
C THR A 127 -6.19 -3.57 -9.28
N ALA A 128 -6.40 -4.88 -9.26
CA ALA A 128 -5.42 -5.86 -8.80
C ALA A 128 -5.42 -7.10 -9.72
N ASN A 129 -4.73 -6.97 -10.85
CA ASN A 129 -4.73 -7.93 -11.94
C ASN A 129 -3.38 -8.64 -12.09
N SER A 130 -3.44 -9.89 -12.58
CA SER A 130 -2.26 -10.66 -12.95
C SER A 130 -1.23 -10.84 -11.84
N ASN A 131 -1.67 -10.88 -10.58
CA ASN A 131 -0.83 -11.23 -9.43
C ASN A 131 -0.70 -12.75 -9.31
N LYS A 132 0.42 -13.25 -8.79
CA LYS A 132 0.68 -14.71 -8.73
C LYS A 132 -0.10 -15.44 -7.62
N LYS A 133 -0.81 -14.70 -6.77
CA LYS A 133 -1.79 -15.23 -5.81
C LYS A 133 -3.08 -14.42 -5.97
N TYR A 134 -3.69 -13.95 -4.89
CA TYR A 134 -5.01 -13.32 -4.99
C TYR A 134 -4.91 -11.87 -5.50
N GLY A 135 -5.87 -11.43 -6.31
CA GLY A 135 -5.95 -10.00 -6.65
C GLY A 135 -6.26 -9.15 -5.42
N ILE A 136 -7.35 -9.45 -4.71
CA ILE A 136 -7.69 -8.83 -3.44
C ILE A 136 -7.96 -9.92 -2.41
N TYR A 137 -7.21 -9.94 -1.30
CA TYR A 137 -7.29 -10.98 -0.27
C TYR A 137 -7.55 -10.40 1.12
N LEU A 138 -8.62 -10.87 1.76
CA LEU A 138 -9.01 -10.49 3.12
C LEU A 138 -8.89 -11.71 4.03
N PHE A 139 -8.08 -11.62 5.10
CA PHE A 139 -7.85 -12.70 6.04
C PHE A 139 -7.89 -12.23 7.49
N TYR A 140 -8.58 -12.98 8.36
CA TYR A 140 -8.88 -12.58 9.75
C TYR A 140 -9.36 -11.13 9.88
N SER A 141 -10.20 -10.71 8.95
CA SER A 141 -10.56 -9.30 8.72
C SER A 141 -12.07 -9.20 8.62
N SER A 142 -12.66 -8.17 9.24
CA SER A 142 -14.12 -8.03 9.35
C SER A 142 -14.61 -6.65 8.90
N ASN A 143 -15.87 -6.56 8.50
CA ASN A 143 -16.54 -5.29 8.15
C ASN A 143 -15.81 -4.44 7.08
N ASN A 144 -15.06 -5.07 6.16
CA ASN A 144 -14.45 -4.37 5.05
C ASN A 144 -15.45 -4.25 3.89
N ILE A 145 -15.47 -3.11 3.22
CA ILE A 145 -16.39 -2.82 2.11
C ILE A 145 -15.57 -2.67 0.83
N LEU A 146 -15.92 -3.46 -0.19
CA LEU A 146 -15.27 -3.46 -1.50
C LEU A 146 -16.31 -3.08 -2.55
N ILE A 147 -16.13 -1.93 -3.21
CA ILE A 147 -17.06 -1.42 -4.24
C ILE A 147 -16.29 -1.23 -5.55
N ASN A 148 -16.81 -1.77 -6.66
CA ASN A 148 -16.27 -1.56 -8.01
C ASN A 148 -14.78 -1.91 -8.17
N ASN A 149 -14.24 -2.84 -7.38
CA ASN A 149 -12.86 -3.27 -7.55
C ASN A 149 -12.74 -4.31 -8.67
N ILE A 150 -11.63 -4.26 -9.41
CA ILE A 150 -11.34 -5.16 -10.52
C ILE A 150 -10.18 -6.07 -10.11
N SER A 151 -10.39 -7.38 -10.19
CA SER A 151 -9.38 -8.40 -9.91
C SER A 151 -9.52 -9.54 -10.92
N CYS A 152 -8.65 -9.57 -11.92
CA CYS A 152 -8.68 -10.51 -13.03
C CYS A 152 -7.30 -11.15 -13.28
N PHE A 153 -7.29 -12.36 -13.85
CA PHE A 153 -6.08 -13.08 -14.28
C PHE A 153 -5.06 -13.39 -13.17
N ASN A 154 -5.49 -13.42 -11.91
CA ASN A 154 -4.60 -13.74 -10.80
C ASN A 154 -4.51 -15.28 -10.58
N GLU A 155 -3.36 -15.76 -10.10
CA GLU A 155 -3.08 -17.20 -9.87
C GLU A 155 -3.41 -17.60 -8.41
N LYS A 156 -3.39 -18.87 -8.01
CA LYS A 156 -3.77 -19.28 -6.63
C LYS A 156 -2.58 -19.60 -5.75
#